data_AF-A0A2K3JHC8-F1
#
_entry.id   AF-A0A2K3JHC8-F1
#
_cell.length_a   1.000
_cell.length_b   1.000
_cell.length_c   1.000
_cell.angle_alpha   90.00
_cell.angle_beta   90.00
_cell.angle_gamma   90.00
#
_symmetry.space_group_name_H-M   'P 1'
#
loop_
_entity.id
_entity.type
_entity.pdbx_description
1 polymer ?
#
loop_
_entity_poly.entity_id
_entity_poly.type
_entity_poly.pdbx_seq_one_letter_code
_entity_poly.pdbx_strand_id
1 'polypeptide(L)' 'MKIELENVKCIRETAITIRGSRRRITVPSEVTELFDLKDGDKLKWVVLKNHTIFLTKVK' A
#
# COMPACT_ATOMS: atom_id res chain seq x y z
N MET A 1 -13.78 -1.47 8.96
CA MET A 1 -12.75 -0.89 9.86
C MET A 1 -13.13 0.55 10.11
N LYS A 2 -13.21 0.99 11.37
CA LYS A 2 -13.28 2.43 11.67
C LYS A 2 -11.84 2.92 11.76
N ILE A 3 -11.47 3.89 10.94
CA ILE A 3 -10.18 4.58 11.05
C ILE A 3 -10.47 5.90 11.74
N GLU A 4 -9.86 6.15 12.88
CA GLU A 4 -9.90 7.44 13.54
C GLU A 4 -9.00 8.41 12.76
N LEU A 5 -9.60 9.47 12.20
CA LEU A 5 -8.91 10.39 11.30
C LEU A 5 -7.70 11.08 11.97
N GLU A 6 -7.76 11.29 13.28
CA GLU A 6 -6.66 11.84 14.08
C GLU A 6 -5.38 10.98 14.03
N ASN A 7 -5.54 9.67 13.80
CA ASN A 7 -4.45 8.70 13.73
C ASN A 7 -3.94 8.48 12.29
N VAL A 8 -4.45 9.23 11.31
CA VAL A 8 -4.10 9.06 9.88
C VAL A 8 -3.02 10.06 9.46
N LYS A 9 -1.88 9.55 8.96
CA LYS A 9 -0.82 10.41 8.39
C LYS A 9 -1.16 10.91 6.98
N CYS A 10 -1.71 10.04 6.13
CA CYS A 10 -2.09 10.41 4.76
C CYS A 10 -3.16 9.47 4.21
N ILE A 11 -4.00 9.98 3.30
CA ILE A 11 -4.93 9.18 2.47
C ILE A 11 -4.61 9.48 1.02
N ARG A 12 -4.27 8.44 0.25
CA ARG A 12 -3.92 8.52 -1.17
C ARG A 12 -4.55 7.36 -1.92
N GLU A 13 -5.02 7.64 -3.12
CA GLU A 13 -5.56 6.64 -4.03
C GLU A 13 -4.62 6.52 -5.22
N THR A 14 -4.41 5.30 -5.71
CA THR A 14 -3.65 5.04 -6.93
C THR A 14 -4.39 4.00 -7.76
N ALA A 15 -4.31 4.13 -9.08
CA ALA A 15 -4.92 3.18 -9.99
C ALA A 15 -4.00 1.98 -10.22
N ILE A 16 -4.60 0.79 -10.36
CA ILE A 16 -3.88 -0.41 -10.81
C ILE A 16 -3.59 -0.32 -12.31
N THR A 17 -2.36 -0.62 -12.69
CA THR A 17 -1.99 -0.80 -14.10
C THR A 17 -1.89 -2.29 -14.41
N ILE A 18 -2.68 -2.76 -15.40
CA ILE A 18 -2.66 -4.14 -15.88
C ILE A 18 -2.11 -4.17 -17.30
N ARG A 19 -0.99 -4.88 -17.52
CA ARG A 19 -0.37 -5.05 -18.85
C ARG A 19 0.09 -6.50 -19.01
N GLY A 20 -0.66 -7.27 -19.79
CA GLY A 20 -0.47 -8.72 -19.90
C GLY A 20 -0.61 -9.40 -18.54
N SER A 21 0.39 -10.18 -18.13
CA SER A 21 0.43 -10.83 -16.81
C SER A 21 0.89 -9.92 -15.66
N ARG A 22 1.35 -8.70 -15.96
CA ARG A 22 1.86 -7.76 -14.94
C ARG A 22 0.72 -6.95 -14.35
N ARG A 23 0.64 -6.94 -13.02
CA ARG A 23 -0.26 -6.08 -12.23
C ARG A 23 0.62 -5.22 -11.33
N ARG A 24 0.54 -3.91 -11.51
CA ARG A 24 1.37 -2.94 -10.78
C ARG A 24 0.48 -1.91 -10.11
N ILE A 25 0.87 -1.52 -8.91
CA ILE A 25 0.34 -0.32 -8.26
C ILE A 25 1.51 0.60 -7.99
N THR A 26 1.29 1.90 -8.15
CA THR A 26 2.27 2.91 -7.75
C THR A 26 2.16 3.09 -6.25
N VAL A 27 3.27 3.01 -5.53
CA VAL A 27 3.31 3.43 -4.12
C VAL A 27 3.40 4.96 -4.10
N PRO A 28 2.48 5.69 -3.43
CA PRO A 28 2.56 7.14 -3.33
C PRO A 28 3.89 7.61 -2.71
N SER A 29 4.44 8.73 -3.19
CA SER A 29 5.73 9.25 -2.72
C SER A 29 5.75 9.48 -1.21
N GLU A 30 4.68 10.06 -0.67
CA GLU A 30 4.52 10.28 0.77
C GLU A 30 4.58 8.98 1.59
N VAL A 31 4.06 7.88 1.04
CA VAL A 31 4.16 6.56 1.68
C VAL A 31 5.60 6.04 1.61
N THR A 32 6.29 6.20 0.47
CA THR A 32 7.70 5.80 0.39
C THR A 32 8.59 6.59 1.34
N GLU A 33 8.33 7.88 1.52
CA GLU A 33 9.07 8.76 2.44
C GLU A 33 8.80 8.40 3.90
N LEU A 34 7.52 8.26 4.30
CA LEU A 34 7.13 7.92 5.68
C LEU A 34 7.70 6.58 6.15
N PHE A 35 7.90 5.63 5.24
CA PHE A 35 8.39 4.29 5.56
C PHE A 35 9.88 4.07 5.20
N ASP A 36 10.58 5.10 4.70
CA ASP A 36 11.95 5.01 4.12
C ASP A 36 12.08 3.77 3.22
N LEU A 37 11.18 3.67 2.23
CA LEU A 37 11.18 2.55 1.27
C LEU A 37 12.20 2.82 0.16
N LYS A 38 13.00 1.80 -0.15
CA LYS A 38 14.04 1.84 -1.17
C LYS A 38 13.75 0.84 -2.29
N ASP A 39 14.43 1.00 -3.41
CA ASP A 39 14.33 0.02 -4.50
C ASP A 39 14.71 -1.38 -3.99
N GLY A 40 13.89 -2.37 -4.33
CA GLY A 40 14.01 -3.74 -3.83
C GLY A 40 13.30 -4.03 -2.50
N ASP A 41 12.86 -3.02 -1.75
CA ASP A 41 12.03 -3.24 -0.55
C ASP A 41 10.68 -3.88 -0.92
N LYS A 42 10.16 -4.68 0.01
CA LYS A 42 8.93 -5.45 -0.20
C LYS A 42 7.82 -4.99 0.72
N LEU A 43 6.61 -4.92 0.17
CA LEU A 43 5.38 -4.80 0.92
C LEU A 43 4.67 -6.16 0.95
N LYS A 44 4.16 -6.54 2.12
CA LYS A 44 3.34 -7.72 2.31
C LYS A 44 1.88 -7.36 2.18
N TRP A 45 1.19 -8.05 1.27
CA TRP A 45 -0.25 -7.99 1.11
C TRP A 45 -0.91 -9.06 1.97
N VAL A 46 -1.88 -8.65 2.78
CA VAL A 46 -2.74 -9.54 3.55
C VAL A 46 -4.16 -9.31 3.09
N VAL A 47 -4.80 -10.36 2.55
CA VAL A 47 -6.19 -10.32 2.08
C VAL A 47 -7.03 -11.12 3.06
N LEU A 48 -7.97 -10.46 3.73
CA LEU A 48 -8.90 -11.10 4.65
C LEU A 48 -10.10 -11.70 3.89
N LYS A 49 -10.79 -12.68 4.50
CA LYS A 49 -11.99 -13.33 3.92
C LYS A 49 -13.12 -12.35 3.58
N ASN A 50 -13.17 -11.19 4.24
CA ASN A 50 -14.14 -10.12 3.97
C ASN A 50 -13.66 -9.13 2.89
N HIS A 51 -12.66 -9.50 2.09
CA HIS A 51 -12.07 -8.70 1.02
C HIS A 51 -11.35 -7.41 1.47
N THR A 52 -11.09 -7.25 2.77
CA THR A 52 -10.21 -6.17 3.25
C THR A 52 -8.76 -6.50 2.91
N ILE A 53 -8.03 -5.54 2.35
CA ILE A 53 -6.61 -5.64 2.04
C ILE A 53 -5.80 -4.78 3.01
N PHE A 54 -4.74 -5.36 3.57
CA PHE A 54 -3.70 -4.63 4.29
C PHE A 54 -2.38 -4.72 3.54
N LEU A 55 -1.67 -3.59 3.44
CA LEU A 55 -0.26 -3.56 3.07
C LEU A 55 0.58 -3.25 4.30
N THR A 56 1.65 -4.01 4.50
CA THR A 56 2.61 -3.80 5.60
C THR A 56 4.03 -3.87 5.07
N LYS A 57 4.96 -3.06 5.63
CA LYS A 57 6.39 -3.16 5.30
C LYS A 57 6.92 -4.53 5.75
N VAL A 58 7.70 -5.19 4.90
CA VAL A 58 8.47 -6.39 5.29
C VAL A 58 9.74 -5.91 6.00
N LYS A 59 10.05 -6.49 7.15
CA LYS A 59 11.31 -6.24 7.88
C LYS A 59 12.50 -6.83 7.13
#